data_AF-A0A5B9AQ12-F1
#
_entry.id   AF-A0A5B9AQ12-F1
#
_cell.length_a   1.000
_cell.length_b   1.000
_cell.length_c   1.000
_cell.angle_alpha   90.00
_cell.angle_beta   90.00
_cell.angle_gamma   90.00
#
_symmetry.space_group_name_H-M   'P 1'
#
loop_
_entity.id
_entity.type
_entity.pdbx_description
1 polymer ?
#
loop_
_entity_poly.entity_id
_entity_poly.type
_entity_poly.pdbx_seq_one_letter_code
_entity_poly.pdbx_strand_id
1 'polypeptide(L)' 'MDAVTWEILNAFAVISRSRRYAGSFGKPLPLSIADINDYLSICTLLIERKEFYAAILALDDEWLMDNDKA' A
#
# COMPACT_ATOMS: atom_id res chain seq x y z
N MET A 1 7.52 -7.38 16.94
CA MET A 1 7.16 -7.24 15.52
C MET A 1 8.20 -7.99 14.72
N ASP A 2 7.79 -8.97 13.93
CA ASP A 2 8.69 -9.82 13.15
C ASP A 2 9.09 -9.17 11.80
N ALA A 3 10.02 -9.82 11.09
CA ALA A 3 10.60 -9.28 9.85
C ALA A 3 9.58 -9.16 8.70
N VAL A 4 8.61 -10.08 8.61
CA VAL A 4 7.59 -10.04 7.55
C VAL A 4 6.63 -8.89 7.81
N THR A 5 6.15 -8.75 9.05
CA THR A 5 5.28 -7.63 9.42
C THR A 5 5.98 -6.28 9.17
N TRP A 6 7.27 -6.18 9.47
CA TRP A 6 8.06 -4.99 9.17
C TRP A 6 8.17 -4.70 7.67
N GLU A 7 8.44 -5.71 6.85
CA GLU A 7 8.52 -5.57 5.40
C GLU A 7 7.22 -5.01 4.82
N ILE A 8 6.07 -5.57 5.21
CA ILE A 8 4.75 -5.16 4.70
C ILE A 8 4.45 -3.71 5.08
N LEU A 9 4.62 -3.35 6.35
CA LEU A 9 4.34 -1.98 6.81
C LEU A 9 5.29 -0.95 6.17
N ASN A 10 6.58 -1.28 6.07
CA ASN A 10 7.55 -0.42 5.41
C ASN A 10 7.22 -0.25 3.92
N ALA A 11 6.89 -1.33 3.22
CA ALA A 11 6.51 -1.26 1.81
C ALA A 11 5.26 -0.41 1.61
N PHE A 12 4.22 -0.61 2.43
CA PHE A 12 3.01 0.20 2.38
C PHE A 12 3.31 1.69 2.61
N ALA A 13 4.15 2.02 3.58
CA ALA A 13 4.56 3.40 3.85
C ALA A 13 5.31 4.01 2.65
N VAL A 14 6.19 3.23 2.00
CA VAL A 14 6.94 3.69 0.82
C VAL A 14 6.01 3.94 -0.37
N ILE A 15 5.15 2.98 -0.70
CA ILE A 15 4.23 3.04 -1.85
C ILE A 15 3.19 4.15 -1.65
N SER A 16 2.66 4.31 -0.43
CA SER A 16 1.65 5.32 -0.11
C SER A 16 2.11 6.77 -0.31
N ARG A 17 3.41 7.03 -0.40
CA ARG A 17 3.92 8.37 -0.72
C ARG A 17 3.61 8.82 -2.15
N SER A 18 3.41 7.87 -3.05
CA SER A 18 3.01 8.13 -4.44
C SER A 18 1.49 8.20 -4.61
N ARG A 19 0.72 8.11 -3.51
CA ARG A 19 -0.73 8.08 -3.55
C ARG A 19 -1.27 9.33 -4.24
N ARG A 20 -2.21 9.10 -5.14
CA ARG A 20 -2.91 10.14 -5.87
C ARG A 20 -4.14 10.59 -5.09
N TYR A 21 -4.45 11.87 -5.21
CA TYR A 21 -5.61 12.48 -4.59
C TYR A 21 -6.46 13.13 -5.69
N ALA A 22 -7.78 13.00 -5.59
CA ALA A 22 -8.68 13.49 -6.62
C ALA A 22 -10.01 14.02 -6.05
N GLY A 23 -10.73 14.78 -6.89
CA GLY A 23 -11.99 15.41 -6.53
C GLY A 23 -11.83 16.73 -5.77
N SER A 24 -12.93 17.45 -5.60
CA SER A 24 -12.95 18.80 -5.03
C SER A 24 -12.50 18.89 -3.57
N PHE A 25 -12.50 17.76 -2.85
CA PHE A 25 -12.06 17.65 -1.46
C PHE A 25 -10.69 16.97 -1.32
N GLY A 26 -10.01 16.67 -2.44
CA GLY A 26 -8.71 15.99 -2.41
C GLY A 26 -8.77 14.63 -1.75
N LYS A 27 -9.80 13.82 -2.07
CA LYS A 27 -9.99 12.49 -1.48
C LYS A 27 -8.83 11.57 -1.93
N PRO A 28 -8.23 10.79 -1.02
CA PRO A 28 -7.25 9.79 -1.41
C PRO A 28 -7.88 8.77 -2.38
N LEU A 29 -7.15 8.47 -3.45
CA LEU A 29 -7.46 7.33 -4.31
C LEU A 29 -6.81 6.05 -3.76
N PRO A 30 -7.35 4.87 -4.10
CA PRO A 30 -6.67 3.60 -3.87
C PRO A 30 -5.28 3.58 -4.48
N LEU A 31 -4.38 2.80 -3.88
CA LEU A 31 -3.04 2.61 -4.40
C LEU A 31 -3.11 2.02 -5.82
N SER A 32 -2.26 2.54 -6.69
CA SER A 32 -2.16 2.02 -8.04
C SER A 32 -1.48 0.65 -8.02
N ILE A 33 -2.04 -0.30 -8.76
CA ILE A 33 -1.39 -1.59 -9.02
C ILE A 33 -0.01 -1.37 -9.69
N ALA A 34 0.14 -0.28 -10.46
CA ALA A 34 1.43 0.08 -11.05
C ALA A 34 2.46 0.47 -9.99
N ASP A 35 2.09 1.28 -8.99
CA ASP A 35 3.01 1.70 -7.91
C ASP A 35 3.48 0.49 -7.09
N ILE A 36 2.59 -0.48 -6.86
CA ILE A 36 2.94 -1.75 -6.19
C ILE A 36 3.89 -2.57 -7.07
N ASN A 37 3.64 -2.68 -8.37
CA ASN A 37 4.53 -3.40 -9.29
C ASN A 37 5.91 -2.75 -9.40
N ASP A 38 5.96 -1.42 -9.43
CA ASP A 38 7.21 -0.66 -9.50
C ASP A 38 8.04 -0.91 -8.25
N TYR A 39 7.43 -0.92 -7.06
CA TYR A 39 8.09 -1.32 -5.82
C TYR A 39 8.67 -2.75 -5.91
N LEU A 40 7.86 -3.69 -6.41
CA LEU A 40 8.26 -5.10 -6.58
C LEU A 40 9.28 -5.35 -7.69
N SER A 41 9.54 -4.36 -8.55
CA SER A 41 10.60 -4.43 -9.56
C SER A 41 11.99 -4.12 -8.98
N ILE A 42 12.02 -3.40 -7.85
CA ILE A 42 13.24 -2.92 -7.20
C ILE A 42 13.54 -3.72 -5.92
N CYS A 43 12.50 -4.19 -5.21
CA CYS A 43 12.64 -4.84 -3.91
C CYS A 43 12.40 -6.37 -3.98
N THR A 44 13.27 -7.13 -3.32
CA THR A 44 13.07 -8.56 -3.04
C THR A 44 12.19 -8.73 -1.81
N LEU A 45 11.23 -9.65 -1.86
CA LEU A 45 10.30 -9.94 -0.77
C LEU A 45 10.74 -11.12 0.10
N LEU A 46 10.37 -11.09 1.38
CA LEU A 46 10.50 -12.20 2.33
C LEU A 46 9.36 -13.22 2.22
N ILE A 47 8.24 -12.83 1.60
CA ILE A 47 7.04 -13.67 1.41
C ILE A 47 6.66 -13.83 -0.06
N GLU A 48 5.71 -14.74 -0.32
CA GLU A 48 5.15 -14.91 -1.65
C GLU A 48 4.53 -13.60 -2.15
N ARG A 49 4.79 -13.26 -3.42
CA ARG A 49 4.26 -12.06 -4.08
C ARG A 49 2.74 -11.94 -3.92
N LYS A 50 2.01 -13.05 -4.06
CA LYS A 50 0.54 -13.06 -3.92
C LYS A 50 0.11 -12.65 -2.52
N GLU A 51 0.77 -13.18 -1.50
CA GLU A 51 0.49 -12.86 -0.10
C GLU A 51 0.81 -11.39 0.21
N PHE A 52 1.95 -10.90 -0.30
CA PHE A 52 2.31 -9.49 -0.20
C PHE A 52 1.26 -8.58 -0.85
N TYR A 53 0.79 -8.93 -2.06
CA TYR A 53 -0.26 -8.18 -2.74
C TYR A 53 -1.54 -8.10 -1.90
N ALA A 54 -2.00 -9.23 -1.37
CA ALA A 54 -3.19 -9.28 -0.55
C ALA A 54 -3.05 -8.42 0.72
N ALA A 55 -1.88 -8.49 1.38
CA ALA A 55 -1.61 -7.71 2.57
C ALA A 55 -1.57 -6.19 2.30
N ILE A 56 -0.92 -5.75 1.22
CA ILE A 56 -0.86 -4.32 0.85
C ILE A 56 -2.25 -3.78 0.51
N LEU A 57 -3.05 -4.54 -0.24
CA LEU A 57 -4.41 -4.13 -0.61
C LEU A 57 -5.35 -4.08 0.60
N ALA A 58 -5.29 -5.08 1.49
CA ALA A 58 -6.09 -5.08 2.71
C ALA A 58 -5.75 -3.89 3.62
N LEU A 59 -4.46 -3.55 3.75
CA LEU A 59 -4.01 -2.39 4.51
C LEU A 59 -4.42 -1.07 3.85
N ASP A 60 -4.39 -1.00 2.51
CA ASP A 60 -4.89 0.16 1.76
C ASP A 60 -6.38 0.39 1.99
N ASP A 61 -7.19 -0.66 1.91
CA ASP A 61 -8.62 -0.59 2.15
C ASP A 61 -8.93 -0.11 3.56
N GLU A 62 -8.24 -0.64 4.58
CA GLU A 62 -8.40 -0.21 5.97
C GLU A 62 -8.04 1.27 6.17
N TRP A 63 -6.92 1.71 5.60
CA TRP A 63 -6.49 3.10 5.67
C TRP A 63 -7.49 4.04 4.97
N LEU A 64 -8.01 3.66 3.80
CA LEU A 64 -9.03 4.43 3.09
C LEU A 64 -10.32 4.53 3.88
N MET A 65 -10.77 3.42 4.50
CA MET A 65 -11.97 3.42 5.34
C MET A 65 -11.83 4.33 6.57
N ASP A 66 -10.62 4.43 7.14
CA ASP A 66 -10.35 5.36 8.24
C ASP A 66 -10.36 6.81 7.76
N ASN A 67 -9.75 7.09 6.61
CA ASN A 67 -9.69 8.44 6.03
C ASN A 67 -11.03 8.92 5.45
N ASP A 68 -11.98 8.02 5.17
CA ASP A 68 -13.33 8.38 4.74
C ASP A 68 -14.25 8.79 5.91
N LYS A 69 -13.85 8.48 7.16
CA LYS A 69 -14.60 8.87 8.37
C LYS A 69 -14.20 10.24 8.91
N ALA A 70 -13.11 10.82 8.41
CA ALA A 70 -12.56 12.10 8.84
C ALA A 70 -13.11 13.27 8.01
#